data_AF-A0A3M1VZ84-F1
#
_entry.id   AF-A0A3M1VZ84-F1
#
_cell.length_a   1.000
_cell.length_b   1.000
_cell.length_c   1.000
_cell.angle_alpha   90.00
_cell.angle_beta   90.00
_cell.angle_gamma   90.00
#
_symmetry.space_group_name_H-M   'P 1'
#
loop_
_entity.id
_entity.type
_entity.pdbx_description
1 polymer ?
#
loop_
_entity_poly.entity_id
_entity_poly.type
_entity_poly.pdbx_seq_one_letter_code
_entity_poly.pdbx_strand_id
1 'polypeptide(L)'
;MAEICRRAGVANGTFYQYFKDKEAVLLELATRLSKALRTELAVALQAEDDLEARLLAAFRIFVSFIRENRALYQIFREIEFVHKRTHNRFYEGLVKIFAHCFAEAYRHGEVRRVDFEVAAVATIGVLHFLVLRWLILGPGEVPEQA
;
A
#
# COMPACT_ATOMS: atom_id res chain seq x y z
N MET A 1 6.45 -17.88 19.07
CA MET A 1 5.00 -18.17 19.11
C MET A 1 4.39 -17.89 20.47
N ALA A 2 4.95 -18.47 21.54
CA ALA A 2 4.48 -18.26 22.91
C ALA A 2 4.33 -16.78 23.30
N GLU A 3 5.24 -15.90 22.85
CA GLU A 3 5.13 -14.46 23.05
C GLU A 3 3.86 -13.84 22.44
N ILE A 4 3.54 -14.21 21.19
CA ILE A 4 2.35 -13.72 20.48
C ILE A 4 1.09 -14.19 21.22
N CYS A 5 1.05 -15.48 21.59
CA CYS A 5 -0.08 -16.07 22.30
C CYS A 5 -0.28 -15.41 23.67
N ARG A 6 0.80 -15.19 24.42
CA ARG A 6 0.79 -14.52 25.72
C ARG A 6 0.27 -13.09 25.60
N ARG A 7 0.78 -12.31 24.63
CA ARG A 7 0.33 -10.93 24.40
C ARG A 7 -1.12 -10.85 23.91
N ALA A 8 -1.60 -11.87 23.19
CA ALA A 8 -2.97 -11.95 22.71
C ALA A 8 -3.95 -12.58 23.74
N GLY A 9 -3.46 -13.04 24.89
CA GLY A 9 -4.30 -13.68 25.92
C GLY A 9 -4.89 -15.04 25.49
N VAL A 10 -4.26 -15.74 24.55
CA VAL A 10 -4.74 -17.03 24.02
C VAL A 10 -3.77 -18.17 24.36
N ALA A 11 -4.30 -19.39 24.44
CA ALA A 11 -3.46 -20.57 24.61
C ALA A 11 -2.65 -20.88 23.33
N ASN A 12 -1.47 -21.49 23.49
CA ASN A 12 -0.63 -21.88 22.35
C ASN A 12 -1.36 -22.82 21.37
N GLY A 13 -2.24 -23.70 21.86
CA GLY A 13 -3.05 -24.58 21.02
C GLY A 13 -4.05 -23.83 20.14
N THR A 14 -4.62 -22.73 20.63
CA THR A 14 -5.55 -21.87 19.87
C THR A 14 -4.87 -21.25 18.66
N PHE A 15 -3.60 -20.87 18.78
CA PHE A 15 -2.86 -20.31 17.65
C PHE A 15 -2.81 -21.27 16.46
N TYR A 16 -2.49 -22.54 16.69
CA TYR A 16 -2.37 -23.55 15.64
C TYR A 16 -3.70 -23.95 15.00
N GLN A 17 -4.84 -23.57 15.59
CA GLN A 17 -6.15 -23.71 14.93
C GLN A 17 -6.29 -22.73 13.74
N TYR A 18 -5.64 -21.57 13.82
CA TYR A 18 -5.75 -20.52 12.79
C TYR A 18 -4.54 -20.46 11.86
N PHE A 19 -3.36 -20.76 12.38
CA PHE A 19 -2.11 -20.58 11.65
C PHE A 19 -1.19 -21.79 11.83
N LYS A 20 -0.80 -22.39 10.70
CA LYS A 20 0.13 -23.52 10.67
C LYS A 20 1.52 -23.18 11.25
N ASP A 21 1.97 -21.94 11.06
CA ASP A 21 3.30 -21.48 11.43
C ASP A 21 3.32 -19.95 11.58
N LYS A 22 4.48 -19.40 11.98
CA LYS A 22 4.68 -17.95 12.14
C LYS A 22 4.59 -17.22 10.79
N GLU A 23 5.01 -17.86 9.71
CA GLU A 23 5.02 -17.27 8.37
C GLU A 23 3.58 -17.02 7.88
N ALA A 24 2.65 -17.94 8.15
CA ALA A 24 1.24 -17.80 7.83
C ALA A 24 0.61 -16.56 8.46
N VAL A 25 1.01 -16.20 9.70
CA VAL A 25 0.54 -14.96 10.33
C VAL A 25 1.09 -13.73 9.64
N LEU A 26 2.39 -13.71 9.32
CA LEU A 26 3.01 -12.57 8.65
C LEU A 26 2.41 -12.36 7.25
N LEU A 27 2.14 -13.45 6.54
CA LEU A 27 1.46 -13.41 5.24
C LEU A 27 0.02 -12.87 5.36
N GLU A 28 -0.73 -13.28 6.38
CA GLU A 28 -2.08 -12.76 6.64
C GLU A 28 -2.03 -11.26 6.98
N LEU A 29 -1.08 -10.83 7.82
CA LEU A 29 -0.88 -9.41 8.14
C LEU A 29 -0.54 -8.59 6.89
N ALA A 30 0.39 -9.06 6.06
CA ALA A 30 0.75 -8.43 4.79
C ALA A 30 -0.46 -8.36 3.83
N THR A 31 -1.25 -9.42 3.77
CA THR A 31 -2.46 -9.48 2.93
C THR A 31 -3.52 -8.47 3.40
N ARG A 32 -3.73 -8.35 4.71
CA ARG A 32 -4.67 -7.36 5.28
C ARG A 32 -4.19 -5.93 5.04
N LEU A 33 -2.92 -5.65 5.30
CA LEU A 33 -2.32 -4.34 5.08
C LEU A 33 -2.46 -3.91 3.61
N SER A 34 -2.07 -4.79 2.68
CA SER A 34 -2.14 -4.52 1.24
C SER A 34 -3.58 -4.33 0.74
N LYS A 35 -4.56 -4.99 1.36
CA LYS A 35 -5.98 -4.76 1.07
C LYS A 35 -6.45 -3.41 1.62
N ALA A 36 -6.16 -3.09 2.87
CA ALA A 36 -6.56 -1.84 3.50
C ALA A 36 -6.02 -0.62 2.72
N LEU A 37 -4.72 -0.64 2.41
CA LEU A 37 -4.10 0.45 1.64
C LEU A 37 -4.74 0.63 0.27
N ARG A 38 -4.99 -0.46 -0.48
CA ARG A 38 -5.64 -0.36 -1.80
C ARG A 38 -7.05 0.22 -1.71
N THR A 39 -7.80 -0.13 -0.66
CA THR A 39 -9.13 0.43 -0.43
C THR A 39 -9.05 1.92 -0.18
N GLU A 40 -8.16 2.38 0.70
CA GLU A 40 -8.01 3.81 1.02
C GLU A 40 -7.54 4.62 -0.19
N LEU A 41 -6.59 4.10 -0.97
CA LEU A 41 -6.14 4.75 -2.20
C LEU A 41 -7.24 4.83 -3.27
N ALA A 42 -8.05 3.78 -3.41
CA ALA A 42 -9.18 3.80 -4.34
C ALA A 42 -10.19 4.89 -3.99
N VAL A 43 -10.47 5.08 -2.69
CA VAL A 43 -11.34 6.17 -2.21
C VAL A 43 -10.69 7.54 -2.47
N ALA A 44 -9.41 7.70 -2.15
CA ALA A 44 -8.70 8.96 -2.33
C ALA A 44 -8.65 9.43 -3.79
N LEU A 45 -8.46 8.49 -4.73
CA LEU A 45 -8.41 8.78 -6.16
C LEU A 45 -9.77 9.16 -6.77
N GLN A 46 -10.85 9.05 -6.01
CA GLN A 46 -12.21 9.46 -6.40
C GLN A 46 -12.73 10.68 -5.61
N ALA A 47 -11.93 11.20 -4.68
CA ALA A 47 -12.39 12.21 -3.72
C ALA A 47 -12.48 13.62 -4.30
N GLU A 48 -11.71 13.91 -5.36
CA GLU A 48 -11.55 15.25 -5.92
C GLU A 48 -11.94 15.27 -7.40
N ASP A 49 -12.22 16.45 -7.95
CA ASP A 49 -12.65 16.60 -9.33
C ASP A 49 -11.47 16.61 -10.33
N ASP A 50 -10.34 17.21 -9.96
CA ASP A 50 -9.15 17.28 -10.80
C ASP A 50 -8.10 16.22 -10.45
N LEU A 51 -7.35 15.80 -11.47
CA LEU A 51 -6.32 14.76 -11.36
C LEU A 51 -5.21 15.13 -10.40
N GLU A 52 -4.77 16.38 -10.38
CA GLU A 52 -3.69 16.82 -9.50
C GLU A 52 -4.09 16.65 -8.03
N ALA A 53 -5.28 17.12 -7.66
CA ALA A 53 -5.85 16.97 -6.33
C ALA A 53 -6.07 15.50 -5.97
N ARG A 54 -6.55 14.66 -6.89
CA ARG A 54 -6.66 13.19 -6.68
C ARG A 54 -5.32 12.55 -6.36
N LEU A 55 -4.27 12.89 -7.11
CA LEU A 55 -2.93 12.34 -6.91
C LEU A 55 -2.31 12.85 -5.60
N LEU A 56 -2.51 14.11 -5.24
CA LEU A 56 -2.08 14.67 -3.96
C LEU A 56 -2.82 14.03 -2.78
N ALA A 57 -4.13 13.80 -2.90
CA ALA A 57 -4.91 13.09 -1.90
C ALA A 57 -4.41 11.65 -1.71
N ALA A 58 -4.18 10.93 -2.81
CA ALA A 58 -3.61 9.58 -2.78
C ALA A 58 -2.22 9.55 -2.13
N PHE A 59 -1.37 10.53 -2.41
CA PHE A 59 -0.06 10.68 -1.77
C PHE A 59 -0.18 10.89 -0.26
N ARG A 60 -1.05 11.81 0.19
CA ARG A 60 -1.27 12.08 1.62
C ARG A 60 -1.75 10.83 2.35
N ILE A 61 -2.72 10.12 1.79
CA ILE A 61 -3.23 8.85 2.32
C ILE A 61 -2.12 7.80 2.38
N PHE A 62 -1.31 7.67 1.33
CA PHE A 62 -0.22 6.72 1.35
C PHE A 62 0.79 7.04 2.46
N VAL A 63 1.21 8.29 2.60
CA VAL A 63 2.16 8.71 3.63
C VAL A 63 1.59 8.51 5.04
N SER A 64 0.35 8.95 5.30
CA SER A 64 -0.29 8.78 6.61
C SER A 64 -0.47 7.32 6.97
N PHE A 65 -0.95 6.50 6.03
CA PHE A 65 -1.16 5.08 6.22
C PHE A 65 0.15 4.37 6.62
N ILE A 66 1.25 4.69 5.93
CA ILE A 66 2.54 4.05 6.21
C ILE A 66 3.13 4.55 7.53
N ARG A 67 2.96 5.83 7.85
CA ARG A 67 3.39 6.40 9.13
C ARG A 67 2.68 5.71 10.30
N GLU A 68 1.37 5.50 10.21
CA GLU A 68 0.55 4.85 11.23
C GLU A 68 0.81 3.33 11.32
N ASN A 69 1.14 2.70 10.18
CA ASN A 69 1.32 1.25 10.07
C ASN A 69 2.78 0.84 9.82
N ARG A 70 3.76 1.63 10.26
CA ARG A 70 5.18 1.45 9.89
C ARG A 70 5.71 0.04 10.11
N ALA A 71 5.44 -0.56 11.26
CA ALA A 71 5.88 -1.92 11.58
C ALA A 71 5.22 -2.98 10.68
N LEU A 72 3.92 -2.83 10.38
CA LEU A 72 3.23 -3.73 9.46
C LEU A 72 3.73 -3.57 8.03
N TYR A 73 4.05 -2.35 7.61
CA TYR A 73 4.61 -2.10 6.29
C TYR A 73 6.01 -2.69 6.12
N GLN A 74 6.85 -2.66 7.16
CA GLN A 74 8.13 -3.38 7.16
C GLN A 74 7.92 -4.89 6.98
N ILE A 75 6.97 -5.49 7.70
CA ILE A 75 6.62 -6.91 7.54
C ILE A 75 6.13 -7.18 6.11
N PHE A 76 5.26 -6.33 5.56
CA PHE A 76 4.81 -6.46 4.18
C PHE A 76 5.98 -6.48 3.19
N ARG A 77 6.95 -5.57 3.38
CA ARG A 77 8.16 -5.51 2.54
C ARG A 77 9.03 -6.75 2.67
N GLU A 78 9.11 -7.38 3.83
CA GLU A 78 9.84 -8.65 3.96
C GLU A 78 9.10 -9.80 3.26
N ILE A 79 7.77 -9.83 3.39
CA ILE A 79 6.91 -10.87 2.81
C ILE A 79 6.85 -10.78 1.29
N GLU A 80 6.84 -9.58 0.69
CA GLU A 80 6.76 -9.44 -0.77
C GLU A 80 7.97 -10.06 -1.50
N PHE A 81 9.16 -10.08 -0.88
CA PHE A 81 10.34 -10.74 -1.43
C PHE A 81 10.24 -12.27 -1.43
N VAL A 82 9.51 -12.84 -0.46
CA VAL A 82 9.38 -14.30 -0.30
C VAL A 82 8.14 -14.82 -1.04
N HIS A 83 7.05 -14.06 -1.07
CA HIS A 83 5.74 -14.45 -1.60
C HIS A 83 5.36 -13.65 -2.85
N LYS A 84 5.86 -14.09 -4.02
CA LYS A 84 5.59 -13.44 -5.32
C LYS A 84 4.10 -13.24 -5.63
N ARG A 85 3.21 -14.12 -5.16
CA ARG A 85 1.76 -13.99 -5.36
C ARG A 85 1.17 -12.77 -4.63
N THR A 86 1.65 -12.50 -3.42
CA THR A 86 1.23 -11.35 -2.61
C THR A 86 1.73 -10.06 -3.23
N HIS A 87 2.99 -10.05 -3.67
CA HIS A 87 3.60 -8.98 -4.44
C HIS A 87 2.76 -8.64 -5.69
N ASN A 88 2.55 -9.62 -6.58
CA ASN A 88 1.86 -9.39 -7.85
C ASN A 88 0.43 -8.87 -7.64
N ARG A 89 -0.33 -9.47 -6.73
CA ARG A 89 -1.71 -9.03 -6.44
C ARG A 89 -1.77 -7.59 -5.93
N PHE A 90 -0.80 -7.19 -5.12
CA PHE A 90 -0.74 -5.83 -4.59
C PHE A 90 -0.44 -4.82 -5.71
N TYR A 91 0.65 -5.00 -6.46
CA TYR A 91 1.04 -4.05 -7.51
C TYR A 91 0.07 -4.05 -8.69
N GLU A 92 -0.42 -5.20 -9.15
CA GLU A 92 -1.46 -5.26 -10.18
C GLU A 92 -2.74 -4.53 -9.74
N GLY A 93 -3.10 -4.66 -8.45
CA GLY A 93 -4.25 -3.96 -7.89
C GLY A 93 -4.05 -2.44 -7.90
N LEU A 94 -2.88 -1.96 -7.48
CA LEU A 94 -2.55 -0.54 -7.51
C LEU A 94 -2.52 0.02 -8.93
N VAL A 95 -1.82 -0.66 -9.84
CA VAL A 95 -1.72 -0.24 -11.25
C VAL A 95 -3.11 -0.10 -11.86
N LYS A 96 -4.02 -1.06 -11.61
CA LYS A 96 -5.41 -0.97 -12.10
C LYS A 96 -6.15 0.27 -11.59
N ILE A 97 -6.04 0.58 -10.29
CA ILE A 97 -6.73 1.73 -9.69
C ILE A 97 -6.19 3.04 -10.26
N PHE A 98 -4.86 3.20 -10.33
CA PHE A 98 -4.25 4.41 -10.89
C PHE A 98 -4.48 4.55 -12.40
N ALA A 99 -4.41 3.47 -13.17
CA ALA A 99 -4.67 3.49 -14.61
C ALA A 99 -6.13 3.89 -14.90
N HIS A 100 -7.07 3.45 -14.05
CA HIS A 100 -8.47 3.88 -14.13
C HIS A 100 -8.60 5.39 -13.89
N CYS A 101 -7.96 5.92 -12.85
CA CYS A 101 -7.95 7.35 -12.56
C CYS A 101 -7.42 8.19 -13.73
N PHE A 102 -6.31 7.77 -14.37
CA PHE A 102 -5.78 8.43 -15.57
C PHE A 102 -6.73 8.34 -16.78
N ALA A 103 -7.40 7.20 -16.96
CA ALA A 103 -8.38 7.03 -18.02
C ALA A 103 -9.59 7.95 -17.83
N GLU A 104 -10.05 8.15 -16.60
CA GLU A 104 -11.10 9.11 -16.27
C GLU A 104 -10.66 10.54 -16.55
N ALA A 105 -9.49 10.95 -16.06
CA ALA A 105 -8.93 12.28 -16.31
C ALA A 105 -8.79 12.59 -17.81
N TYR A 106 -8.42 11.59 -18.63
CA TYR A 106 -8.41 11.73 -20.09
C TYR A 106 -9.81 11.98 -20.67
N ARG A 107 -10.84 11.30 -20.17
CA ARG A 107 -12.23 11.50 -20.62
C ARG A 107 -12.77 12.89 -20.25
N HIS A 108 -12.28 13.46 -19.17
CA HIS A 108 -12.59 14.83 -18.74
C HIS A 108 -11.73 15.90 -19.43
N GLY A 109 -10.75 15.49 -20.24
CA GLY A 109 -9.89 16.41 -20.99
C GLY A 109 -8.76 17.05 -20.17
N GLU A 110 -8.48 16.53 -18.98
CA GLU A 110 -7.46 17.07 -18.05
C GLU A 110 -6.03 16.67 -18.45
N VAL A 111 -5.90 15.52 -19.12
CA VAL A 111 -4.60 15.00 -19.57
C VAL A 111 -4.63 14.59 -21.03
N ARG A 112 -3.47 14.68 -21.67
CA ARG A 112 -3.26 14.12 -23.01
C ARG A 112 -3.36 12.60 -23.01
N ARG A 113 -3.69 12.01 -24.16
CA ARG A 113 -3.66 10.55 -24.32
C ARG A 113 -2.23 10.04 -24.12
N VAL A 114 -2.08 9.12 -23.17
CA VAL A 114 -0.85 8.38 -22.88
C VAL A 114 -1.20 6.91 -22.68
N ASP A 115 -0.19 6.06 -22.54
CA ASP A 115 -0.39 4.73 -21.99
C ASP A 115 -0.68 4.87 -20.49
N PHE A 116 -1.94 4.62 -20.09
CA PHE A 116 -2.39 4.82 -18.71
C PHE A 116 -1.76 3.82 -17.73
N GLU A 117 -1.35 2.64 -18.20
CA GLU A 117 -0.66 1.66 -17.37
C GLU A 117 0.76 2.14 -17.07
N VAL A 118 1.46 2.66 -18.07
CA VAL A 118 2.79 3.27 -17.88
C VAL A 118 2.72 4.48 -16.95
N ALA A 119 1.71 5.35 -17.12
CA ALA A 119 1.50 6.49 -16.23
C ALA A 119 1.27 6.03 -14.77
N ALA A 120 0.41 5.03 -14.58
CA ALA A 120 0.15 4.44 -13.26
C ALA A 120 1.42 3.88 -12.62
N VAL A 121 2.20 3.08 -13.35
CA VAL A 121 3.46 2.50 -12.86
C VAL A 121 4.46 3.59 -12.49
N ALA A 122 4.59 4.64 -13.31
CA ALA A 122 5.49 5.76 -13.01
C ALA A 122 5.07 6.48 -11.72
N THR A 123 3.79 6.80 -11.56
CA THR A 123 3.24 7.43 -10.35
C THR A 123 3.46 6.57 -9.11
N ILE A 124 3.14 5.28 -9.18
CA ILE A 124 3.36 4.33 -8.07
C ILE A 124 4.85 4.26 -7.72
N GLY A 125 5.75 4.26 -8.72
CA GLY A 125 7.19 4.28 -8.51
C GLY A 125 7.67 5.50 -7.74
N VAL A 126 7.19 6.69 -8.10
CA VAL A 126 7.50 7.95 -7.39
C VAL A 126 7.01 7.88 -5.94
N LEU A 127 5.74 7.52 -5.72
CA LEU A 127 5.15 7.39 -4.39
C LEU A 127 5.93 6.40 -3.52
N HIS A 128 6.22 5.21 -4.07
CA HIS A 128 6.96 4.17 -3.38
C HIS A 128 8.36 4.64 -2.98
N PHE A 129 9.08 5.30 -3.90
CA PHE A 129 10.44 5.75 -3.62
C PHE A 129 10.48 6.86 -2.57
N LEU A 130 9.52 7.80 -2.58
CA LEU A 130 9.41 8.83 -1.55
C LEU A 130 9.20 8.22 -0.16
N VAL A 131 8.26 7.29 -0.03
CA VAL A 131 8.00 6.59 1.23
C VAL A 131 9.22 5.79 1.69
N LEU A 132 9.88 5.06 0.77
CA LEU A 132 11.10 4.33 1.07
C LEU A 132 12.20 5.26 1.60
N ARG A 133 12.45 6.37 0.91
CA ARG A 133 13.53 7.32 1.22
C ARG A 133 13.34 8.02 2.56
N TRP A 134 12.11 8.35 2.93
CA TRP A 134 11.82 9.24 4.06
C TRP A 134 11.25 8.51 5.28
N LEU A 135 10.30 7.59 5.09
CA LEU A 135 9.64 6.90 6.20
C LEU A 135 10.38 5.62 6.62
N ILE A 136 11.06 4.98 5.68
CA ILE A 136 11.75 3.71 5.94
C ILE A 136 13.24 3.93 6.21
N LEU A 137 13.94 4.60 5.29
CA LEU A 137 15.38 4.86 5.39
C LEU A 137 15.71 6.19 6.06
N GLY A 138 14.76 7.12 6.07
CA GLY A 138 14.94 8.49 6.54
C GLY A 138 14.42 8.74 7.97
N PRO A 139 14.35 10.01 8.39
CA PRO A 139 13.98 10.41 9.76
C PRO A 139 12.53 10.10 10.16
N GLY A 140 11.67 9.67 9.21
CA GLY A 140 10.27 9.37 9.48
C GLY A 140 9.28 10.44 9.01
N GLU A 141 9.74 11.46 8.29
CA GLU A 141 8.91 12.56 7.78
C GLU A 141 9.16 12.79 6.30
N VAL A 142 8.09 12.93 5.52
CA VAL A 142 8.16 13.38 4.13
C VAL A 142 7.98 14.90 4.13
N PRO A 143 8.87 15.69 3.49
CA PRO A 143 8.71 17.14 3.45
C PRO A 143 7.35 17.53 2.87
N GLU A 144 6.58 18.35 3.59
CA GLU A 144 5.24 18.81 3.16
C GLU A 144 5.29 19.86 2.04
N GLN A 145 6.48 20.40 1.75
CA GLN A 145 6.74 21.45 0.77
C GLN A 145 7.99 21.05 -0.03
N ALA A 146 7.80 20.38 -1.16
CA ALA A 146 8.84 20.15 -2.17
C ALA A 146 8.27 20.45 -3.55
#